data_AF-A0A015ZI41-F1
#
_entry.id   AF-A0A015ZI41-F1
#
_cell.length_a   1.000
_cell.length_b   1.000
_cell.length_c   1.000
_cell.angle_alpha   90.00
_cell.angle_beta   90.00
_cell.angle_gamma   90.00
#
_symmetry.space_group_name_H-M   'P 1'
#
loop_
_entity.id
_entity.type
_entity.pdbx_description
1 polymer ?
#
loop_
_entity_poly.entity_id
_entity_poly.type
_entity_poly.pdbx_seq_one_letter_code
_entity_poly.pdbx_strand_id
1 'polypeptide(L)'
;MGWTYFSAFWRRLVLENKLIPDSAGYIGEKFNHFLPNSIGIRPVIEYLVSTPDMLWWAMVIFTLVEGIVGLLYMLGFFTRLMSIGVFSLATGILLGSGWLGTTCLDEWQIGILGVAAGFTIFLSGGGKYSVDHLIERKFSLKKKAAWLSWLTSGELPVSAKRFANVSVAGAIVIFTLSLYTNQEFHNGVWGPLHNKSVKPKIEISDAQIENNSLSFSVYRVEGVDVYGSFLIGISLKNADGDIVLEKKGEELADFPIGNIDNKYIARVAPGKHSLVIPLGSKATLTIDDTAIGSLPKGKYELVLTDISGITWKKEIIH
;
A
#
# COMPACT_ATOMS: atom_id res chain seq x y z
N MET A 1 4.50 17.30 -11.73
CA MET A 1 4.32 15.88 -12.11
C MET A 1 5.63 15.10 -12.14
N GLY A 2 6.58 15.34 -13.05
CA GLY A 2 7.81 14.53 -13.10
C GLY A 2 8.63 14.52 -11.79
N TRP A 3 8.68 15.65 -11.08
CA TRP A 3 9.33 15.74 -9.76
C TRP A 3 8.72 14.80 -8.70
N THR A 4 7.42 14.52 -8.77
CA THR A 4 6.73 13.61 -7.83
C THR A 4 7.39 12.23 -7.83
N TYR A 5 7.75 11.72 -9.00
CA TYR A 5 8.43 10.42 -9.14
C TYR A 5 9.94 10.54 -8.91
N PHE A 6 10.60 11.54 -9.51
CA PHE A 6 12.05 11.70 -9.36
C PHE A 6 12.47 11.93 -7.91
N SER A 7 11.69 12.71 -7.15
CA SER A 7 11.98 12.97 -5.73
C SER A 7 11.85 11.72 -4.85
N ALA A 8 11.05 10.72 -5.26
CA ALA A 8 11.00 9.44 -4.58
C ALA A 8 12.33 8.69 -4.72
N PHE A 9 12.86 8.59 -5.94
CA PHE A 9 14.21 8.07 -6.22
C PHE A 9 15.28 8.84 -5.43
N TRP A 10 15.28 10.17 -5.54
CA TRP A 10 16.29 11.02 -4.92
C TRP A 10 16.33 10.85 -3.39
N ARG A 11 15.16 10.84 -2.74
CA ARG A 11 15.07 10.65 -1.30
C ARG A 11 15.57 9.29 -0.85
N ARG A 12 15.28 8.22 -1.62
CA ARG A 12 15.56 6.82 -1.23
C ARG A 12 17.00 6.38 -1.49
N LEU A 13 17.70 7.04 -2.40
CA LEU A 13 19.08 6.67 -2.75
C LEU A 13 20.12 7.69 -2.31
N VAL A 14 19.78 8.98 -2.33
CA VAL A 14 20.76 10.05 -2.09
C VAL A 14 20.63 10.62 -0.68
N LEU A 15 19.41 10.89 -0.21
CA LEU A 15 19.21 11.57 1.08
C LEU A 15 19.16 10.58 2.26
N GLU A 16 18.39 9.52 2.11
CA GLU A 16 18.22 8.48 3.13
C GLU A 16 18.16 7.13 2.40
N ASN A 17 19.16 6.27 2.59
CA ASN A 17 19.20 4.98 1.90
C ASN A 17 18.12 4.03 2.45
N LYS A 18 16.95 4.03 1.82
CA LYS A 18 15.75 3.26 2.23
C LYS A 18 15.60 1.91 1.54
N LEU A 19 16.63 1.46 0.82
CA LEU A 19 16.62 0.17 0.14
C LEU A 19 17.37 -0.92 0.91
N ILE A 20 17.88 -0.63 2.11
CA ILE A 20 18.53 -1.63 2.96
C ILE A 20 17.43 -2.29 3.83
N PRO A 21 17.18 -3.62 3.67
CA PRO A 21 16.09 -4.31 4.37
C PRO A 21 16.07 -4.15 5.88
N ASP A 22 17.25 -4.21 6.50
CA ASP A 22 17.38 -4.17 7.97
C ASP A 22 17.50 -2.73 8.53
N SER A 23 17.40 -1.72 7.67
CA SER A 23 17.47 -0.32 8.10
C SER A 23 16.09 0.21 8.48
N ALA A 24 16.06 1.08 9.49
CA ALA A 24 14.83 1.75 9.88
C ALA A 24 14.26 2.55 8.70
N GLY A 25 13.00 2.28 8.35
CA GLY A 25 12.33 2.93 7.24
C GLY A 25 12.59 2.29 5.88
N TYR A 26 13.02 1.03 5.85
CA TYR A 26 13.06 0.21 4.64
C TYR A 26 11.72 0.29 3.89
N ILE A 27 11.79 0.56 2.59
CA ILE A 27 10.58 0.76 1.79
C ILE A 27 9.72 -0.50 1.63
N GLY A 28 10.32 -1.69 1.71
CA GLY A 28 9.55 -2.94 1.61
C GLY A 28 8.54 -3.09 2.74
N GLU A 29 8.86 -2.60 3.95
CA GLU A 29 7.91 -2.56 5.06
C GLU A 29 6.75 -1.60 4.76
N LYS A 30 7.03 -0.44 4.14
CA LYS A 30 5.98 0.49 3.73
C LYS A 30 5.10 -0.07 2.62
N PHE A 31 5.65 -0.87 1.73
CA PHE A 31 4.88 -1.54 0.68
C PHE A 31 3.83 -2.50 1.25
N ASN A 32 4.10 -3.05 2.44
CA ASN A 32 3.16 -3.88 3.17
C ASN A 32 1.85 -3.15 3.53
N HIS A 33 1.91 -1.83 3.74
CA HIS A 33 0.75 -1.01 4.04
C HIS A 33 -0.27 -0.98 2.89
N PHE A 34 0.15 -1.31 1.66
CA PHE A 34 -0.75 -1.27 0.50
C PHE A 34 -1.66 -2.50 0.45
N LEU A 35 -1.30 -3.59 1.12
CA LEU A 35 -1.98 -4.88 0.99
C LEU A 35 -3.47 -4.85 1.38
N PRO A 36 -3.89 -4.32 2.55
CA PRO A 36 -5.21 -4.57 3.09
C PRO A 36 -6.40 -4.16 2.23
N ASN A 37 -6.37 -2.95 1.68
CA ASN A 37 -7.48 -2.36 0.94
C ASN A 37 -7.11 -2.05 -0.53
N SER A 38 -6.13 -2.75 -1.09
CA SER A 38 -5.77 -2.59 -2.51
C SER A 38 -6.86 -3.14 -3.45
N ILE A 39 -7.05 -2.48 -4.58
CA ILE A 39 -8.03 -2.85 -5.61
C ILE A 39 -7.32 -3.59 -6.75
N GLY A 40 -7.73 -4.83 -7.03
CA GLY A 40 -7.30 -5.59 -8.22
C GLY A 40 -5.85 -6.11 -8.21
N ILE A 41 -4.97 -5.56 -7.36
CA ILE A 41 -3.53 -5.92 -7.31
C ILE A 41 -3.11 -6.63 -6.01
N ARG A 42 -4.07 -6.96 -5.14
CA ARG A 42 -3.81 -7.59 -3.84
C ARG A 42 -2.95 -8.87 -3.92
N PRO A 43 -3.20 -9.83 -4.84
CA PRO A 43 -2.38 -11.06 -4.91
C PRO A 43 -0.91 -10.80 -5.25
N VAL A 44 -0.64 -9.78 -6.07
CA VAL A 44 0.73 -9.39 -6.45
C VAL A 44 1.44 -8.77 -5.26
N ILE A 45 0.77 -7.88 -4.52
CA ILE A 45 1.33 -7.28 -3.30
C ILE A 45 1.60 -8.38 -2.28
N GLU A 46 0.64 -9.28 -2.04
CA GLU A 46 0.77 -10.37 -1.06
C GLU A 46 1.95 -11.28 -1.36
N TYR A 47 2.12 -11.67 -2.64
CA TYR A 47 3.27 -12.46 -3.07
C TYR A 47 4.61 -11.78 -2.77
N LEU A 48 4.72 -10.48 -3.07
CA LEU A 48 5.94 -9.73 -2.82
C LEU A 48 6.22 -9.61 -1.31
N VAL A 49 5.25 -9.20 -0.50
CA VAL A 49 5.48 -9.00 0.95
C VAL A 49 5.72 -10.30 1.72
N SER A 50 5.32 -11.43 1.14
CA SER A 50 5.63 -12.78 1.65
C SER A 50 6.98 -13.31 1.15
N THR A 51 7.62 -12.65 0.19
CA THR A 51 8.87 -13.08 -0.45
C THR A 51 9.92 -11.96 -0.41
N PRO A 52 10.68 -11.81 0.70
CA PRO A 52 11.58 -10.66 0.93
C PRO A 52 12.58 -10.39 -0.20
N ASP A 53 13.17 -11.43 -0.79
CA ASP A 53 14.17 -11.30 -1.87
C ASP A 53 13.55 -10.69 -3.13
N MET A 54 12.35 -11.15 -3.51
CA MET A 54 11.62 -10.64 -4.67
C MET A 54 11.10 -9.23 -4.41
N LEU A 55 10.65 -8.95 -3.19
CA LEU A 55 10.24 -7.60 -2.79
C LEU A 55 11.40 -6.61 -2.92
N TRP A 56 12.60 -6.98 -2.47
CA TRP A 56 13.76 -6.11 -2.57
C TRP A 56 14.07 -5.74 -4.03
N TRP A 57 14.11 -6.73 -4.92
CA TRP A 57 14.30 -6.48 -6.36
C TRP A 57 13.19 -5.61 -6.95
N ALA A 58 11.93 -5.87 -6.58
CA ALA A 58 10.82 -5.04 -7.01
C ALA A 58 10.97 -3.59 -6.55
N MET A 59 11.38 -3.34 -5.30
CA MET A 59 11.58 -2.00 -4.75
C MET A 59 12.74 -1.25 -5.41
N VAL A 60 13.84 -1.96 -5.71
CA VAL A 60 14.97 -1.40 -6.47
C VAL A 60 14.53 -1.00 -7.87
N ILE A 61 13.92 -1.93 -8.62
CA ILE A 61 13.46 -1.68 -10.00
C ILE A 61 12.45 -0.54 -10.02
N PHE A 62 11.46 -0.56 -9.13
CA PHE A 62 10.45 0.49 -9.03
C PHE A 62 11.08 1.86 -8.77
N THR A 63 12.03 1.93 -7.83
CA THR A 63 12.74 3.19 -7.50
C THR A 63 13.56 3.69 -8.70
N LEU A 64 14.26 2.82 -9.42
CA LEU A 64 15.01 3.20 -10.63
C LEU A 64 14.07 3.70 -11.73
N VAL A 65 12.94 3.01 -11.96
CA VAL A 65 11.93 3.41 -12.94
C VAL A 65 11.33 4.77 -12.58
N GLU A 66 10.98 5.02 -11.32
CA GLU A 66 10.51 6.33 -10.86
C GLU A 66 11.53 7.45 -11.12
N GLY A 67 12.82 7.17 -10.88
CA GLY A 67 13.91 8.10 -11.15
C GLY A 67 14.04 8.43 -12.64
N ILE A 68 14.12 7.41 -13.50
CA ILE A 68 14.27 7.57 -14.94
C ILE A 68 13.04 8.26 -15.53
N VAL A 69 11.85 7.72 -15.26
CA VAL A 69 10.58 8.27 -15.78
C VAL A 69 10.39 9.69 -15.29
N GLY A 70 10.57 9.96 -14.00
CA GLY A 70 10.42 11.29 -13.42
C GLY A 70 11.36 12.32 -14.04
N LEU A 71 12.64 11.98 -14.19
CA LEU A 71 13.65 12.87 -14.77
C LEU A 71 13.37 13.16 -16.24
N LEU A 72 13.19 12.12 -17.06
CA LEU A 72 12.97 12.27 -18.49
C LEU A 72 11.64 12.96 -18.79
N TYR A 73 10.61 12.74 -17.97
CA TYR A 73 9.34 13.45 -18.06
C TYR A 73 9.51 14.96 -17.78
N MET A 74 10.31 15.35 -16.78
CA MET A 74 10.61 16.77 -16.52
C MET A 74 11.35 17.43 -17.68
N LEU A 75 12.26 16.71 -18.31
CA LEU A 75 13.02 17.20 -19.47
C LEU A 75 12.20 17.22 -20.76
N GLY A 76 11.07 16.52 -20.80
CA GLY A 76 10.31 16.29 -22.03
C GLY A 76 11.12 15.49 -23.06
N PHE A 77 11.83 14.45 -22.60
CA PHE A 77 12.55 13.50 -23.44
C PHE A 77 11.78 12.19 -23.54
N PHE A 78 11.54 11.70 -24.74
CA PHE A 78 10.64 10.57 -25.00
C PHE A 78 9.29 10.78 -24.31
N THR A 79 8.72 11.98 -24.48
CA THR A 79 7.62 12.48 -23.64
C THR A 79 6.41 11.55 -23.59
N ARG A 80 6.05 10.92 -24.71
CA ARG A 80 4.91 9.99 -24.74
C ARG A 80 5.22 8.68 -24.05
N LEU A 81 6.42 8.14 -24.25
CA LEU A 81 6.86 6.95 -23.53
C LEU A 81 6.90 7.21 -22.02
N MET A 82 7.46 8.34 -21.60
CA MET A 82 7.49 8.73 -20.19
C MET A 82 6.10 8.99 -19.63
N SER A 83 5.17 9.48 -20.45
CA SER A 83 3.76 9.65 -20.07
C SER A 83 3.07 8.32 -19.80
N ILE A 84 3.37 7.26 -20.57
CA ILE A 84 2.93 5.89 -20.26
C ILE A 84 3.54 5.45 -18.93
N GLY A 85 4.82 5.72 -18.69
CA GLY A 85 5.47 5.45 -17.40
C GLY A 85 4.76 6.13 -16.22
N VAL A 86 4.53 7.43 -16.32
CA VAL A 86 3.80 8.23 -15.30
C VAL A 86 2.40 7.68 -15.08
N PHE A 87 1.65 7.42 -16.16
CA PHE A 87 0.31 6.85 -16.10
C PHE A 87 0.30 5.50 -15.37
N SER A 88 1.23 4.59 -15.70
CA SER A 88 1.32 3.27 -15.09
C SER A 88 1.73 3.32 -13.61
N LEU A 89 2.73 4.14 -13.28
CA LEU A 89 3.16 4.36 -11.89
C LEU A 89 2.02 4.95 -11.04
N ALA A 90 1.33 5.97 -11.57
CA ALA A 90 0.18 6.58 -10.91
C ALA A 90 -0.96 5.59 -10.69
N THR A 91 -1.25 4.76 -11.68
CA THR A 91 -2.29 3.72 -11.58
C THR A 91 -1.93 2.69 -10.51
N GLY A 92 -0.66 2.26 -10.45
CA GLY A 92 -0.20 1.33 -9.41
C GLY A 92 -0.35 1.90 -8.00
N ILE A 93 0.05 3.17 -7.80
CA ILE A 93 -0.13 3.89 -6.52
C ILE A 93 -1.61 4.01 -6.18
N LEU A 94 -2.46 4.44 -7.13
CA LEU A 94 -3.89 4.58 -6.93
C LEU A 94 -4.53 3.27 -6.46
N LEU A 95 -4.25 2.16 -7.16
CA LEU A 95 -4.85 0.87 -6.88
C LEU A 95 -4.30 0.22 -5.61
N GLY A 96 -3.05 0.48 -5.25
CA GLY A 96 -2.42 -0.08 -4.05
C GLY A 96 -2.72 0.73 -2.79
N SER A 97 -2.51 2.03 -2.86
CA SER A 97 -2.46 2.91 -1.69
C SER A 97 -3.47 4.05 -1.72
N GLY A 98 -4.37 4.13 -2.71
CA GLY A 98 -5.36 5.22 -2.82
C GLY A 98 -6.34 5.34 -1.64
N TRP A 99 -6.37 4.37 -0.74
CA TRP A 99 -7.14 4.43 0.50
C TRP A 99 -6.37 5.03 1.69
N LEU A 100 -5.05 5.18 1.56
CA LEU A 100 -4.21 5.81 2.59
C LEU A 100 -4.39 7.33 2.57
N GLY A 101 -4.17 7.95 3.73
CA GLY A 101 -4.35 9.37 3.94
C GLY A 101 -5.08 9.68 5.26
N THR A 102 -4.33 9.97 6.31
CA THR A 102 -4.88 10.17 7.67
C THR A 102 -5.65 11.48 7.82
N THR A 103 -5.28 12.49 7.04
CA THR A 103 -5.82 13.86 7.12
C THR A 103 -6.37 14.34 5.78
N CYS A 104 -5.67 14.02 4.69
CA CYS A 104 -6.02 14.37 3.32
C CYS A 104 -6.10 13.11 2.45
N LEU A 105 -6.69 13.23 1.25
CA LEU A 105 -6.77 12.15 0.25
C LEU A 105 -5.47 12.05 -0.57
N ASP A 106 -4.32 12.07 0.09
CA ASP A 106 -3.02 12.36 -0.53
C ASP A 106 -2.66 11.35 -1.62
N GLU A 107 -2.62 10.05 -1.29
CA GLU A 107 -2.27 8.99 -2.23
C GLU A 107 -3.28 8.88 -3.39
N TRP A 108 -4.57 9.04 -3.10
CA TRP A 108 -5.62 9.05 -4.12
C TRP A 108 -5.46 10.22 -5.10
N GLN A 109 -5.23 11.44 -4.57
CA GLN A 109 -5.04 12.64 -5.36
C GLN A 109 -3.79 12.52 -6.25
N ILE A 110 -2.68 12.02 -5.71
CA ILE A 110 -1.47 11.74 -6.49
C ILE A 110 -1.76 10.75 -7.61
N GLY A 111 -2.49 9.67 -7.31
CA GLY A 111 -2.89 8.65 -8.27
C GLY A 111 -3.72 9.21 -9.43
N ILE A 112 -4.84 9.87 -9.13
CA ILE A 112 -5.74 10.42 -10.16
C ILE A 112 -5.09 11.55 -10.95
N LEU A 113 -4.37 12.46 -10.28
CA LEU A 113 -3.65 13.53 -10.97
C LEU A 113 -2.56 12.97 -11.89
N GLY A 114 -1.83 11.95 -11.44
CA GLY A 114 -0.81 11.26 -12.23
C GLY A 114 -1.38 10.59 -13.47
N VAL A 115 -2.50 9.86 -13.32
CA VAL A 115 -3.22 9.23 -14.43
C VAL A 115 -3.69 10.29 -15.45
N ALA A 116 -4.35 11.34 -14.97
CA ALA A 116 -4.87 12.42 -15.82
C ALA A 116 -3.76 13.20 -16.55
N ALA A 117 -2.68 13.55 -15.84
CA ALA A 117 -1.55 14.27 -16.40
C ALA A 117 -0.75 13.40 -17.38
N GLY A 118 -0.51 12.13 -17.05
CA GLY A 118 0.13 11.16 -17.94
C GLY A 118 -0.65 11.05 -19.25
N PHE A 119 -1.96 10.82 -19.18
CA PHE A 119 -2.81 10.75 -20.37
C PHE A 119 -2.81 12.05 -21.19
N THR A 120 -2.93 13.19 -20.53
CA THR A 120 -2.97 14.50 -21.19
C THR A 120 -1.66 14.78 -21.93
N ILE A 121 -0.52 14.57 -21.28
CA ILE A 121 0.80 14.80 -21.89
C ILE A 121 1.13 13.75 -22.95
N PHE A 122 0.62 12.52 -22.83
CA PHE A 122 0.71 11.53 -23.90
C PHE A 122 0.02 12.05 -25.18
N LEU A 123 -1.15 12.67 -25.06
CA LEU A 123 -1.85 13.23 -26.22
C LEU A 123 -1.17 14.50 -26.74
N SER A 124 -0.88 15.47 -25.85
CA SER A 124 -0.38 16.80 -26.24
C SER A 124 1.11 16.85 -26.60
N GLY A 125 1.91 15.91 -26.10
CA GLY A 125 3.37 16.00 -26.12
C GLY A 125 3.93 17.06 -25.16
N GLY A 126 5.26 17.22 -25.13
CA GLY A 126 5.99 18.09 -24.21
C GLY A 126 6.11 19.57 -24.64
N GLY A 127 5.57 19.93 -25.80
CA GLY A 127 5.56 21.31 -26.31
C GLY A 127 6.92 21.82 -26.81
N LYS A 128 7.02 23.13 -27.03
CA LYS A 128 8.15 23.78 -27.73
C LYS A 128 9.49 23.80 -26.96
N TYR A 129 9.44 23.60 -25.65
CA TYR A 129 10.63 23.62 -24.79
C TYR A 129 11.08 22.22 -24.36
N SER A 130 10.41 21.16 -24.84
CA SER A 130 10.84 19.80 -24.56
C SER A 130 12.14 19.46 -25.28
N VAL A 131 12.96 18.60 -24.67
CA VAL A 131 14.15 18.07 -25.32
C VAL A 131 13.79 17.37 -26.64
N ASP A 132 12.65 16.68 -26.69
CA ASP A 132 12.10 16.10 -27.93
C ASP A 132 12.00 17.14 -29.06
N HIS A 133 11.44 18.32 -28.78
CA HIS A 133 11.28 19.37 -29.79
C HIS A 133 12.62 19.95 -30.24
N LEU A 134 13.56 20.14 -29.31
CA LEU A 134 14.90 20.65 -29.62
C LEU A 134 15.69 19.66 -30.49
N ILE A 135 15.60 18.37 -30.21
CA ILE A 135 16.24 17.31 -30.99
C ILE A 135 15.60 17.22 -32.38
N GLU A 136 14.28 17.23 -32.46
CA GLU A 136 13.55 17.22 -33.74
C GLU A 136 14.00 18.38 -34.64
N ARG A 137 14.08 19.60 -34.09
CA ARG A 137 14.52 20.78 -34.83
C ARG A 137 15.95 20.64 -35.37
N LYS A 138 16.85 20.07 -34.58
CA LYS A 138 18.28 19.95 -34.93
C LYS A 138 18.55 18.84 -35.93
N PHE A 139 17.86 17.70 -35.82
CA PHE A 139 18.19 16.49 -36.59
C PHE A 139 17.15 16.11 -37.64
N SER A 140 16.02 16.85 -37.73
CA SER A 140 14.91 16.57 -38.65
C SER A 140 14.41 15.12 -38.55
N LEU A 141 14.25 14.60 -37.32
CA LEU A 141 13.92 13.21 -37.07
C LEU A 141 12.56 12.82 -37.68
N LYS A 142 11.60 13.73 -37.80
CA LYS A 142 10.31 13.50 -38.47
C LYS A 142 10.47 13.06 -39.92
N LYS A 143 11.49 13.57 -40.63
CA LYS A 143 11.78 13.16 -42.02
C LYS A 143 12.51 11.81 -42.11
N LYS A 144 13.30 11.47 -41.09
CA LYS A 144 14.18 10.28 -41.10
C LYS A 144 13.55 9.07 -40.40
N ALA A 145 12.65 9.30 -39.44
CA ALA A 145 12.10 8.29 -38.54
C ALA A 145 10.72 8.75 -38.01
N ALA A 146 9.74 8.84 -38.91
CA ALA A 146 8.39 9.30 -38.57
C ALA A 146 7.69 8.49 -37.46
N TRP A 147 8.08 7.23 -37.25
CA TRP A 147 7.58 6.37 -36.18
C TRP A 147 7.93 6.87 -34.76
N LEU A 148 9.01 7.67 -34.62
CA LEU A 148 9.40 8.26 -33.33
C LEU A 148 8.36 9.24 -32.77
N SER A 149 7.43 9.72 -33.60
CA SER A 149 6.30 10.55 -33.16
C SER A 149 5.42 9.87 -32.10
N TRP A 150 5.36 8.53 -32.09
CA TRP A 150 4.63 7.76 -31.07
C TRP A 150 5.30 7.76 -29.70
N LEU A 151 6.62 7.96 -29.65
CA LEU A 151 7.41 7.92 -28.41
C LEU A 151 7.82 9.30 -27.90
N THR A 152 8.03 10.25 -28.81
CA THR A 152 8.46 11.63 -28.54
C THR A 152 7.29 12.61 -28.66
N SER A 153 7.54 13.92 -28.59
CA SER A 153 6.54 15.00 -28.64
C SER A 153 6.02 15.36 -30.04
N GLY A 154 6.34 14.61 -31.10
CA GLY A 154 5.94 14.94 -32.49
C GLY A 154 4.42 14.94 -32.73
N GLU A 155 3.98 15.38 -33.90
CA GLU A 155 2.56 15.23 -34.30
C GLU A 155 2.23 13.74 -34.47
N LEU A 156 1.19 13.26 -33.80
CA LEU A 156 0.72 11.89 -33.96
C LEU A 156 0.13 11.72 -35.37
N PRO A 157 0.44 10.63 -36.08
CA PRO A 157 -0.08 10.36 -37.42
C PRO A 157 -1.53 9.84 -37.36
N VAL A 158 -2.41 10.61 -36.73
CA VAL A 158 -3.83 10.29 -36.53
C VAL A 158 -4.70 11.44 -37.03
N SER A 159 -5.88 11.14 -37.57
CA SER A 159 -6.82 12.18 -37.98
C SER A 159 -7.37 12.92 -36.78
N ALA A 160 -7.70 14.20 -36.96
CA ALA A 160 -8.28 15.06 -35.91
C ALA A 160 -9.53 14.43 -35.27
N LYS A 161 -10.39 13.79 -36.07
CA LYS A 161 -11.58 13.07 -35.57
C LYS A 161 -11.22 11.93 -34.63
N ARG A 162 -10.23 11.09 -34.98
CA ARG A 162 -9.78 10.00 -34.10
C ARG A 162 -9.13 10.54 -32.83
N PHE A 163 -8.29 11.57 -32.97
CA PHE A 163 -7.66 12.22 -31.82
C PHE A 163 -8.70 12.75 -30.82
N ALA A 164 -9.72 13.47 -31.30
CA ALA A 164 -10.81 13.96 -30.48
C ALA A 164 -11.57 12.82 -29.79
N ASN A 165 -11.93 11.77 -30.54
CA ASN A 165 -12.65 10.62 -29.99
C ASN A 165 -11.85 9.91 -28.88
N VAL A 166 -10.54 9.68 -29.09
CA VAL A 166 -9.66 9.07 -28.09
C VAL A 166 -9.54 9.96 -26.86
N SER A 167 -9.43 11.28 -27.04
CA SER A 167 -9.34 12.24 -25.95
C SER A 167 -10.60 12.21 -25.08
N VAL A 168 -11.78 12.25 -25.71
CA VAL A 168 -13.08 12.17 -25.02
C VAL A 168 -13.26 10.83 -24.31
N ALA A 169 -12.95 9.73 -25.00
CA ALA A 169 -13.05 8.39 -24.41
C ALA A 169 -12.14 8.24 -23.19
N GLY A 170 -10.88 8.68 -23.29
CA GLY A 170 -9.96 8.65 -22.16
C GLY A 170 -10.39 9.55 -21.00
N ALA A 171 -10.93 10.75 -21.29
CA ALA A 171 -11.49 11.62 -20.26
C ALA A 171 -12.66 10.96 -19.50
N ILE A 172 -13.57 10.30 -20.22
CA ILE A 172 -14.67 9.54 -19.60
C ILE A 172 -14.14 8.40 -18.73
N VAL A 173 -13.15 7.65 -19.21
CA VAL A 173 -12.54 6.55 -18.43
C VAL A 173 -11.88 7.08 -17.16
N ILE A 174 -11.10 8.16 -17.24
CA ILE A 174 -10.42 8.75 -16.08
C ILE A 174 -11.44 9.35 -15.11
N PHE A 175 -12.49 9.99 -15.60
CA PHE A 175 -13.60 10.49 -14.78
C PHE A 175 -14.28 9.36 -14.01
N THR A 176 -14.67 8.28 -14.70
CA THR A 176 -15.28 7.11 -14.06
C THR A 176 -14.34 6.46 -13.05
N LEU A 177 -13.06 6.29 -13.39
CA LEU A 177 -12.04 5.76 -12.48
C LEU A 177 -11.91 6.63 -11.23
N SER A 178 -11.94 7.96 -11.40
CA SER A 178 -11.86 8.91 -10.28
C SER A 178 -13.05 8.74 -9.35
N LEU A 179 -14.28 8.77 -9.88
CA LEU A 179 -15.48 8.61 -9.06
C LEU A 179 -15.54 7.23 -8.39
N TYR A 180 -15.24 6.17 -9.14
CA TYR A 180 -15.24 4.80 -8.62
C TYR A 180 -14.25 4.64 -7.47
N THR A 181 -12.99 5.01 -7.66
CA THR A 181 -11.97 4.84 -6.61
C THR A 181 -12.22 5.74 -5.41
N ASN A 182 -12.74 6.96 -5.62
CA ASN A 182 -13.10 7.84 -4.51
C ASN A 182 -14.25 7.26 -3.67
N GLN A 183 -15.25 6.68 -4.33
CA GLN A 183 -16.33 5.97 -3.65
C GLN A 183 -15.82 4.73 -2.91
N GLU A 184 -15.06 3.87 -3.58
CA GLU A 184 -14.59 2.60 -3.02
C GLU A 184 -13.68 2.80 -1.79
N PHE A 185 -12.80 3.80 -1.86
CA PHE A 185 -11.82 4.03 -0.79
C PHE A 185 -12.36 4.88 0.37
N HIS A 186 -13.29 5.79 0.12
CA HIS A 186 -13.65 6.84 1.08
C HIS A 186 -15.15 7.07 1.25
N ASN A 187 -16.01 6.42 0.46
CA ASN A 187 -17.42 6.80 0.28
C ASN A 187 -17.59 8.30 -0.09
N GLY A 188 -16.66 8.86 -0.87
CA GLY A 188 -16.60 10.31 -1.08
C GLY A 188 -17.53 10.88 -2.15
N VAL A 189 -18.33 10.04 -2.84
CA VAL A 189 -19.35 10.50 -3.81
C VAL A 189 -20.76 10.45 -3.20
N TRP A 190 -21.11 9.34 -2.54
CA TRP A 190 -22.39 9.16 -1.86
C TRP A 190 -22.27 8.30 -0.59
N GLY A 191 -23.21 8.50 0.34
CA GLY A 191 -23.27 7.77 1.61
C GLY A 191 -22.44 8.42 2.72
N PRO A 192 -22.30 7.75 3.87
CA PRO A 192 -21.49 8.27 4.98
C PRO A 192 -20.01 8.13 4.64
N LEU A 193 -19.31 9.26 4.70
CA LEU A 193 -17.85 9.34 4.53
C LEU A 193 -17.14 8.47 5.56
N HIS A 194 -16.10 7.75 5.13
CA HIS A 194 -15.24 6.99 6.04
C HIS A 194 -13.76 7.20 5.71
N ASN A 195 -12.91 7.01 6.71
CA ASN A 195 -11.47 7.00 6.53
C ASN A 195 -10.85 5.79 7.24
N LYS A 196 -10.48 4.79 6.43
CA LYS A 196 -9.84 3.55 6.88
C LYS A 196 -8.39 3.76 7.35
N SER A 197 -7.80 4.92 7.10
CA SER A 197 -6.42 5.25 7.52
C SER A 197 -6.35 5.86 8.93
N VAL A 198 -7.48 6.06 9.63
CA VAL A 198 -7.46 6.74 10.95
C VAL A 198 -7.42 5.77 12.13
N LYS A 199 -8.39 4.86 12.24
CA LYS A 199 -8.52 3.98 13.41
C LYS A 199 -7.96 2.59 13.11
N PRO A 200 -7.17 1.98 14.01
CA PRO A 200 -6.70 0.62 13.81
C PRO A 200 -7.87 -0.35 13.76
N LYS A 201 -7.73 -1.38 12.93
CA LYS A 201 -8.61 -2.55 12.93
C LYS A 201 -7.78 -3.81 12.77
N ILE A 202 -7.98 -4.75 13.67
CA ILE A 202 -7.34 -6.06 13.64
C ILE A 202 -8.41 -7.11 13.35
N GLU A 203 -8.16 -7.90 12.32
CA GLU A 203 -8.92 -9.12 12.03
C GLU A 203 -8.27 -10.29 12.75
N ILE A 204 -9.10 -11.09 13.43
CA ILE A 204 -8.69 -12.29 14.14
C ILE A 204 -9.21 -13.50 13.35
N SER A 205 -8.31 -14.40 12.94
CA SER A 205 -8.64 -15.64 12.23
C SER A 205 -7.98 -16.85 12.87
N ASP A 206 -8.42 -18.04 12.46
CA ASP A 206 -7.76 -19.31 12.79
C ASP A 206 -7.52 -19.50 14.31
N ALA A 207 -8.47 -19.01 15.11
CA ALA A 207 -8.39 -19.04 16.55
C ALA A 207 -8.83 -20.41 17.07
N GLN A 208 -7.92 -21.08 17.80
CA GLN A 208 -8.09 -22.46 18.26
C GLN A 208 -7.38 -22.67 19.60
N ILE A 209 -7.92 -23.61 20.38
CA ILE A 209 -7.35 -24.05 21.66
C ILE A 209 -7.03 -25.54 21.52
N GLU A 210 -5.74 -25.86 21.49
CA GLU A 210 -5.23 -27.22 21.34
C GLU A 210 -3.97 -27.41 22.21
N ASN A 211 -3.80 -28.60 22.79
CA ASN A 211 -2.57 -29.00 23.51
C ASN A 211 -2.06 -27.99 24.56
N ASN A 212 -2.96 -27.42 25.37
CA ASN A 212 -2.66 -26.38 26.38
C ASN A 212 -2.19 -25.04 25.80
N SER A 213 -2.44 -24.79 24.52
CA SER A 213 -2.05 -23.57 23.83
C SER A 213 -3.25 -22.92 23.16
N LEU A 214 -3.32 -21.60 23.25
CA LEU A 214 -4.24 -20.75 22.49
C LEU A 214 -3.46 -20.21 21.29
N SER A 215 -3.88 -20.56 20.07
CA SER A 215 -3.28 -20.05 18.85
C SER A 215 -4.31 -19.27 18.03
N PHE A 216 -3.91 -18.12 17.48
CA PHE A 216 -4.77 -17.32 16.60
C PHE A 216 -3.93 -16.42 15.70
N SER A 217 -4.46 -16.11 14.53
CA SER A 217 -3.86 -15.17 13.59
C SER A 217 -4.40 -13.76 13.82
N VAL A 218 -3.49 -12.78 13.80
CA VAL A 218 -3.82 -11.35 13.78
C VAL A 218 -3.42 -10.74 12.44
N TYR A 219 -4.30 -9.94 11.85
CA TYR A 219 -4.01 -9.17 10.64
C TYR A 219 -4.53 -7.74 10.78
N ARG A 220 -3.63 -6.75 10.69
CA ARG A 220 -4.04 -5.35 10.79
C ARG A 220 -4.43 -4.80 9.41
N VAL A 221 -5.70 -4.47 9.26
CA VAL A 221 -6.28 -4.06 7.97
C VAL A 221 -6.52 -2.56 7.80
N GLU A 222 -6.59 -1.81 8.91
CA GLU A 222 -6.90 -0.38 8.89
C GLU A 222 -6.03 0.39 9.92
N GLY A 223 -6.07 1.71 9.81
CA GLY A 223 -5.45 2.70 10.69
C GLY A 223 -4.22 3.38 10.08
N VAL A 224 -3.58 4.20 10.91
CA VAL A 224 -2.47 5.06 10.51
C VAL A 224 -1.26 4.23 10.07
N ASP A 225 -0.64 4.61 8.96
CA ASP A 225 0.49 3.90 8.33
C ASP A 225 1.86 4.25 8.96
N VAL A 226 1.95 5.36 9.71
CA VAL A 226 3.20 5.78 10.39
C VAL A 226 3.41 5.18 11.77
N TYR A 227 2.40 4.53 12.36
CA TYR A 227 2.48 3.87 13.68
C TYR A 227 1.73 2.54 13.71
N GLY A 228 2.11 1.67 14.66
CA GLY A 228 1.43 0.40 14.91
C GLY A 228 0.11 0.56 15.68
N SER A 229 -0.70 -0.51 15.70
CA SER A 229 -1.60 -0.73 16.85
C SER A 229 -0.75 -1.23 18.01
N PHE A 230 -1.07 -0.78 19.22
CA PHE A 230 -0.33 -1.11 20.43
C PHE A 230 -1.25 -1.96 21.31
N LEU A 231 -1.12 -3.27 21.17
CA LEU A 231 -1.93 -4.23 21.89
C LEU A 231 -1.43 -4.31 23.33
N ILE A 232 -2.33 -3.99 24.27
CA ILE A 232 -2.05 -3.95 25.72
C ILE A 232 -2.87 -4.97 26.51
N GLY A 233 -3.74 -5.73 25.84
CA GLY A 233 -4.54 -6.76 26.48
C GLY A 233 -4.90 -7.88 25.53
N ILE A 234 -4.71 -9.12 25.98
CA ILE A 234 -5.33 -10.32 25.40
C ILE A 234 -6.10 -10.98 26.52
N SER A 235 -7.41 -11.17 26.35
CA SER A 235 -8.22 -11.90 27.32
C SER A 235 -9.05 -12.97 26.64
N LEU A 236 -9.13 -14.14 27.26
CA LEU A 236 -10.07 -15.19 26.89
C LEU A 236 -11.18 -15.23 27.94
N LYS A 237 -12.43 -15.21 27.49
CA LYS A 237 -13.61 -15.27 28.35
C LYS A 237 -14.38 -16.55 28.12
N ASN A 238 -14.93 -17.15 29.17
CA ASN A 238 -15.85 -18.28 29.05
C ASN A 238 -17.27 -17.80 28.65
N ALA A 239 -18.21 -18.75 28.55
CA ALA A 239 -19.61 -18.46 28.21
C ALA A 239 -20.33 -17.57 29.25
N ASP A 240 -19.89 -17.58 30.51
CA ASP A 240 -20.46 -16.77 31.60
C ASP A 240 -19.88 -15.34 31.63
N GLY A 241 -18.85 -15.07 30.81
CA GLY A 241 -18.17 -13.78 30.71
C GLY A 241 -16.98 -13.63 31.65
N ASP A 242 -16.64 -14.66 32.44
CA ASP A 242 -15.48 -14.67 33.31
C ASP A 242 -14.19 -14.80 32.50
N ILE A 243 -13.16 -14.08 32.92
CA ILE A 243 -11.85 -14.10 32.30
C ILE A 243 -11.11 -15.34 32.77
N VAL A 244 -10.80 -16.25 31.84
CA VAL A 244 -10.07 -17.50 32.11
C VAL A 244 -8.58 -17.42 31.75
N LEU A 245 -8.21 -16.44 30.93
CA LEU A 245 -6.82 -16.10 30.59
C LEU A 245 -6.73 -14.59 30.37
N GLU A 246 -5.69 -13.97 30.92
CA GLU A 246 -5.40 -12.55 30.69
C GLU A 246 -3.90 -12.37 30.49
N LYS A 247 -3.52 -11.60 29.46
CA LYS A 247 -2.17 -11.07 29.26
C LYS A 247 -2.24 -9.56 29.20
N LYS A 248 -1.51 -8.88 30.09
CA LYS A 248 -1.49 -7.41 30.20
C LYS A 248 -0.33 -6.81 29.41
N GLY A 249 -0.32 -5.48 29.27
CA GLY A 249 0.66 -4.75 28.46
C GLY A 249 2.12 -5.08 28.79
N GLU A 250 2.45 -5.30 30.08
CA GLU A 250 3.80 -5.72 30.51
C GLU A 250 4.15 -7.10 29.96
N GLU A 251 3.26 -8.09 30.07
CA GLU A 251 3.47 -9.43 29.51
C GLU A 251 3.52 -9.42 27.97
N LEU A 252 2.78 -8.51 27.33
CA LEU A 252 2.79 -8.34 25.87
C LEU A 252 4.03 -7.61 25.36
N ALA A 253 4.65 -6.75 26.20
CA ALA A 253 5.93 -6.12 25.91
C ALA A 253 7.08 -7.13 25.94
N ASP A 254 6.96 -8.18 26.75
CA ASP A 254 7.92 -9.28 26.87
C ASP A 254 7.44 -10.56 26.15
N PHE A 255 6.52 -10.43 25.19
CA PHE A 255 5.94 -11.59 24.50
C PHE A 255 7.03 -12.42 23.79
N PRO A 256 7.09 -13.75 23.98
CA PRO A 256 8.17 -14.55 23.41
C PRO A 256 8.21 -14.48 21.89
N ILE A 257 9.34 -14.07 21.30
CA ILE A 257 9.48 -13.96 19.84
C ILE A 257 9.25 -15.30 19.13
N GLY A 258 9.64 -16.42 19.78
CA GLY A 258 9.39 -17.77 19.27
C GLY A 258 7.90 -18.14 19.16
N ASN A 259 7.03 -17.39 19.83
CA ASN A 259 5.58 -17.57 19.82
C ASN A 259 4.88 -16.62 18.84
N ILE A 260 5.65 -15.90 18.01
CA ILE A 260 5.14 -15.02 16.96
C ILE A 260 5.64 -15.53 15.61
N ASP A 261 4.73 -16.14 14.84
CA ASP A 261 5.02 -16.57 13.47
C ASP A 261 4.55 -15.52 12.47
N ASN A 262 5.48 -14.65 12.06
CA ASN A 262 5.23 -13.57 11.11
C ASN A 262 5.15 -14.08 9.67
N LYS A 263 4.07 -13.73 8.97
CA LYS A 263 3.82 -14.17 7.58
C LYS A 263 4.36 -13.21 6.53
N TYR A 264 4.46 -11.92 6.86
CA TYR A 264 4.88 -10.86 5.94
C TYR A 264 6.10 -10.11 6.47
N ILE A 265 6.72 -9.30 5.62
CA ILE A 265 7.92 -8.52 5.95
C ILE A 265 7.71 -7.56 7.14
N ALA A 266 6.53 -6.95 7.27
CA ALA A 266 6.21 -6.11 8.42
C ALA A 266 5.85 -7.00 9.61
N ARG A 267 6.65 -6.92 10.66
CA ARG A 267 6.59 -7.88 11.77
C ARG A 267 5.74 -7.37 12.93
N VAL A 268 4.86 -8.24 13.41
CA VAL A 268 4.35 -8.18 14.77
C VAL A 268 5.51 -8.50 15.70
N ALA A 269 5.75 -7.63 16.67
CA ALA A 269 6.87 -7.77 17.59
C ALA A 269 6.58 -7.13 18.94
N PRO A 270 7.20 -7.60 20.03
CA PRO A 270 7.11 -6.95 21.32
C PRO A 270 7.76 -5.56 21.24
N GLY A 271 7.05 -4.56 21.72
CA GLY A 271 7.54 -3.19 21.91
C GLY A 271 7.81 -2.91 23.37
N LYS A 272 8.19 -1.67 23.69
CA LYS A 272 8.58 -1.29 25.06
C LYS A 272 7.47 -1.48 26.12
N HIS A 273 6.21 -1.35 25.72
CA HIS A 273 5.05 -1.34 26.64
C HIS A 273 3.83 -2.10 26.12
N SER A 274 3.98 -2.83 25.01
CA SER A 274 2.86 -3.44 24.28
C SER A 274 3.37 -4.39 23.21
N LEU A 275 2.51 -5.26 22.70
CA LEU A 275 2.77 -5.95 21.44
C LEU A 275 2.41 -5.03 20.26
N VAL A 276 3.37 -4.72 19.39
CA VAL A 276 3.18 -3.81 18.26
C VAL A 276 2.72 -4.58 17.04
N ILE A 277 1.64 -4.14 16.42
CA ILE A 277 1.06 -4.74 15.20
C ILE A 277 1.06 -3.66 14.09
N PRO A 278 2.09 -3.64 13.22
CA PRO A 278 2.18 -2.68 12.11
C PRO A 278 1.05 -2.81 11.09
N LEU A 279 0.84 -1.78 10.26
CA LEU A 279 -0.21 -1.83 9.25
C LEU A 279 0.10 -2.91 8.21
N GLY A 280 -0.91 -3.72 7.87
CA GLY A 280 -0.77 -4.85 6.97
C GLY A 280 0.03 -6.01 7.55
N SER A 281 0.57 -5.95 8.76
CA SER A 281 1.31 -7.09 9.33
C SER A 281 0.35 -8.24 9.62
N LYS A 282 0.77 -9.46 9.32
CA LYS A 282 0.03 -10.69 9.65
C LYS A 282 0.95 -11.64 10.40
N ALA A 283 0.47 -12.14 11.54
CA ALA A 283 1.21 -13.11 12.34
C ALA A 283 0.27 -14.08 13.05
N THR A 284 0.75 -15.31 13.28
CA THR A 284 0.12 -16.23 14.22
C THR A 284 0.76 -16.03 15.59
N LEU A 285 -0.07 -15.81 16.60
CA LEU A 285 0.34 -15.72 18.01
C LEU A 285 -0.03 -17.02 18.71
N THR A 286 0.90 -17.53 19.51
CA THR A 286 0.67 -18.72 20.34
C THR A 286 0.90 -18.38 21.81
N ILE A 287 -0.07 -18.67 22.66
CA ILE A 287 0.03 -18.48 24.10
C ILE A 287 -0.02 -19.85 24.75
N ASP A 288 1.09 -20.22 25.36
CA ASP A 288 1.20 -21.43 26.16
C ASP A 288 0.95 -21.05 27.62
N ASP A 289 -0.12 -21.59 28.21
CA ASP A 289 -0.46 -21.31 29.60
C ASP A 289 -1.12 -22.56 30.21
N THR A 290 -0.69 -22.94 31.41
CA THR A 290 -1.22 -24.15 32.07
C THR A 290 -2.71 -24.02 32.37
N ALA A 291 -3.22 -22.80 32.54
CA ALA A 291 -4.64 -22.53 32.70
C ALA A 291 -5.47 -22.91 31.47
N ILE A 292 -4.87 -22.94 30.27
CA ILE A 292 -5.55 -23.33 29.03
C ILE A 292 -5.80 -24.84 29.00
N GLY A 293 -4.88 -25.63 29.54
CA GLY A 293 -4.98 -27.09 29.53
C GLY A 293 -6.11 -27.68 30.38
N SER A 294 -6.60 -26.92 31.35
CA SER A 294 -7.72 -27.31 32.21
C SER A 294 -9.07 -26.74 31.77
N LEU A 295 -9.12 -26.03 30.63
CA LEU A 295 -10.36 -25.44 30.15
C LEU A 295 -11.37 -26.52 29.74
N PRO A 296 -12.61 -26.47 30.23
CA PRO A 296 -13.64 -27.37 29.75
C PRO A 296 -13.97 -27.10 28.29
N LYS A 297 -14.42 -28.12 27.57
CA LYS A 297 -14.97 -27.95 26.21
C LYS A 297 -16.15 -26.98 26.25
N GLY A 298 -16.20 -26.07 25.29
CA GLY A 298 -17.19 -25.00 25.32
C GLY A 298 -16.88 -23.84 24.40
N LYS A 299 -17.69 -22.80 24.55
CA LYS A 299 -17.54 -21.55 23.80
C LYS A 299 -16.70 -20.57 24.61
N TYR A 300 -15.76 -19.93 23.92
CA TYR A 300 -14.90 -18.90 24.47
C TYR A 300 -14.90 -17.66 23.58
N GLU A 301 -14.75 -16.48 24.17
CA GLU A 301 -14.57 -15.22 23.46
C GLU A 301 -13.14 -14.73 23.67
N LEU A 302 -12.36 -14.69 22.59
CA LEU A 302 -11.06 -14.02 22.56
C LEU A 302 -11.27 -12.53 22.33
N VAL A 303 -10.68 -11.71 23.18
CA VAL A 303 -10.75 -10.24 23.12
C VAL A 303 -9.34 -9.67 23.12
N LEU A 304 -9.04 -8.87 22.10
CA LEU A 304 -7.82 -8.09 21.95
C LEU A 304 -8.11 -6.62 22.28
N THR A 305 -7.26 -5.98 23.07
CA THR A 305 -7.43 -4.58 23.51
C THR A 305 -6.25 -3.71 23.13
N ASP A 306 -6.51 -2.66 22.37
CA ASP A 306 -5.52 -1.64 22.00
C ASP A 306 -5.42 -0.52 23.04
N ILE A 307 -4.29 0.18 23.09
CA ILE A 307 -4.05 1.31 23.99
C ILE A 307 -5.11 2.42 23.88
N SER A 308 -5.77 2.56 22.73
CA SER A 308 -6.87 3.50 22.52
C SER A 308 -8.20 3.08 23.17
N GLY A 309 -8.27 1.87 23.73
CA GLY A 309 -9.49 1.27 24.28
C GLY A 309 -10.37 0.55 23.26
N ILE A 310 -9.96 0.51 21.98
CA ILE A 310 -10.63 -0.30 20.96
C ILE A 310 -10.45 -1.79 21.29
N THR A 311 -11.51 -2.56 21.11
CA THR A 311 -11.46 -4.03 21.29
C THR A 311 -11.86 -4.76 20.02
N TRP A 312 -11.20 -5.88 19.76
CA TRP A 312 -11.54 -6.81 18.68
C TRP A 312 -11.80 -8.19 19.26
N LYS A 313 -12.82 -8.88 18.73
CA LYS A 313 -13.35 -10.09 19.35
C LYS A 313 -13.46 -11.24 18.35
N LYS A 314 -13.31 -12.47 18.85
CA LYS A 314 -13.50 -13.70 18.07
C LYS A 314 -14.05 -14.81 18.97
N GLU A 315 -15.12 -15.47 18.51
CA GLU A 315 -15.62 -16.69 19.15
C GLU A 315 -14.70 -17.87 18.79
N ILE A 316 -14.40 -18.70 19.79
CA ILE A 316 -13.63 -19.95 19.70
C ILE A 316 -14.51 -21.07 20.25
N ILE A 317 -14.47 -22.22 19.59
CA ILE A 317 -15.12 -23.45 20.06
C ILE A 317 -14.00 -24.44 20.40
N HIS A 318 -13.93 -24.85 21.68
CA HIS A 318 -12.98 -25.83 22.21
C HIS A 318 -13.68 -27.18 22.47
#